data_AF-A0A7X5Y5J6-F1
#
_entry.id   AF-A0A7X5Y5J6-F1
#
_cell.length_a   1.000
_cell.length_b   1.000
_cell.length_c   1.000
_cell.angle_alpha   90.00
_cell.angle_beta   90.00
_cell.angle_gamma   90.00
#
_symmetry.space_group_name_H-M   'P 1'
#
loop_
_entity.id
_entity.type
_entity.pdbx_description
1 polymer ?
#
loop_
_entity_poly.entity_id
_entity_poly.type
_entity_poly.pdbx_seq_one_letter_code
_entity_poly.pdbx_strand_id
1 'polypeptide(L)'
;MNNKQLRRLGVLLRSWVAAILVLVAFAASPPALAHKGEKHGNATQAQQMQPGHPGVLSGAGSVPKGAAQEPSHGMMEGMDMETDRSNMPFFQRLYEWMGRFHPLVVHFPIAFFPAALFTAIVGRRRPAFSAPVQFLVIAGGIFAPIAAAAGWLAGMGSEPDPILSYHRWLGVLVGVGGAALAVWAWRRPWEDRGAGMILALTVMTIAIAVQGFLGAGITHGIEHLMF
;
A
#
# COMPACT_ATOMS: atom_id res chain seq x y z
N MET A 1 -33.85 22.98 7.06
CA MET A 1 -33.66 21.54 6.73
C MET A 1 -34.71 20.74 7.51
N ASN A 2 -35.55 19.93 6.87
CA ASN A 2 -36.70 19.26 7.52
C ASN A 2 -36.27 18.01 8.32
N ASN A 3 -36.91 17.76 9.46
CA ASN A 3 -36.75 16.56 10.31
C ASN A 3 -36.78 15.22 9.55
N LYS A 4 -37.53 15.11 8.45
CA LYS A 4 -37.51 13.90 7.59
C LYS A 4 -36.15 13.67 6.92
N GLN A 5 -35.44 14.73 6.54
CA GLN A 5 -34.12 14.62 5.94
C GLN A 5 -33.04 14.28 6.97
N LEU A 6 -33.12 14.87 8.16
CA LEU A 6 -32.21 14.53 9.28
C LEU A 6 -32.33 13.07 9.70
N ARG A 7 -33.56 12.54 9.77
CA ARG A 7 -33.79 11.11 10.08
C ARG A 7 -33.30 10.18 8.97
N ARG A 8 -33.48 10.54 7.70
CA ARG A 8 -32.95 9.75 6.57
C ARG A 8 -31.42 9.74 6.53
N LEU A 9 -30.80 10.89 6.78
CA LEU A 9 -29.34 11.02 6.87
C LEU A 9 -28.78 10.19 8.04
N GLY A 10 -29.43 10.25 9.21
CA GLY A 10 -29.05 9.49 10.39
C GLY A 10 -29.21 7.97 10.23
N VAL A 11 -30.27 7.51 9.57
CA VAL A 11 -30.48 6.09 9.29
C VAL A 11 -29.41 5.57 8.32
N LEU A 12 -29.13 6.29 7.24
CA LEU A 12 -28.15 5.87 6.24
C LEU A 12 -26.72 5.90 6.78
N LEU A 13 -26.36 6.94 7.55
CA LEU A 13 -25.07 7.02 8.24
C LEU A 13 -24.90 5.83 9.20
N ARG A 14 -25.95 5.46 9.95
CA ARG A 14 -25.94 4.29 10.83
C ARG A 14 -25.83 2.97 10.06
N SER A 15 -26.49 2.85 8.91
CA SER A 15 -26.39 1.67 8.04
C SER A 15 -24.98 1.48 7.48
N TRP A 16 -24.30 2.57 7.12
CA TRP A 16 -22.93 2.53 6.61
C TRP A 16 -21.89 2.32 7.70
N VAL A 17 -22.05 2.97 8.86
CA VAL A 17 -21.23 2.66 10.02
C VAL A 17 -21.42 1.20 10.44
N ALA A 18 -22.64 0.68 10.42
CA ALA A 18 -22.90 -0.73 10.68
C ALA A 18 -22.27 -1.65 9.61
N ALA A 19 -22.38 -1.31 8.31
CA ALA A 19 -21.78 -2.11 7.25
C ALA A 19 -20.24 -2.13 7.32
N ILE A 20 -19.62 -0.98 7.59
CA ILE A 20 -18.18 -0.86 7.81
C ILE A 20 -17.76 -1.60 9.07
N LEU A 21 -18.51 -1.47 10.17
CA LEU A 21 -18.22 -2.20 11.41
C LEU A 21 -18.39 -3.71 11.26
N VAL A 22 -19.37 -4.17 10.48
CA VAL A 22 -19.55 -5.61 10.17
C VAL A 22 -18.40 -6.11 9.29
N LEU A 23 -17.97 -5.34 8.30
CA LEU A 23 -16.82 -5.68 7.46
C LEU A 23 -15.49 -5.66 8.23
N VAL A 24 -15.32 -4.69 9.14
CA VAL A 24 -14.16 -4.61 10.05
C VAL A 24 -14.18 -5.75 11.06
N ALA A 25 -15.34 -6.12 11.62
CA ALA A 25 -15.47 -7.28 12.49
C ALA A 25 -15.18 -8.60 11.77
N PHE A 26 -15.53 -8.69 10.48
CA PHE A 26 -15.19 -9.84 9.63
C PHE A 26 -13.68 -9.91 9.33
N ALA A 27 -13.03 -8.76 9.08
CA ALA A 27 -11.59 -8.68 8.86
C ALA A 27 -10.75 -8.87 10.15
N ALA A 28 -11.31 -8.56 11.32
CA ALA A 28 -10.69 -8.76 12.63
C ALA A 28 -10.93 -10.17 13.21
N SER A 29 -11.69 -11.02 12.52
CA SER A 29 -11.90 -12.40 12.94
C SER A 29 -10.69 -13.26 12.53
N PRO A 30 -9.96 -13.87 13.48
CA PRO A 30 -8.88 -14.79 13.12
C PRO A 30 -9.46 -15.97 12.33
N PRO A 31 -8.74 -16.50 11.31
CA PRO A 31 -9.19 -17.69 10.59
C PRO A 31 -9.26 -18.86 11.57
N ALA A 32 -10.47 -19.21 11.99
CA ALA A 32 -10.71 -20.24 13.01
C ALA A 32 -10.44 -21.68 12.53
N LEU A 33 -9.83 -21.88 11.35
CA LEU A 33 -9.47 -23.20 10.84
C LEU A 33 -8.02 -23.24 10.33
N ALA A 34 -7.05 -23.28 11.25
CA ALA A 34 -5.74 -23.89 11.01
C ALA A 34 -4.99 -24.06 12.33
N HIS A 35 -5.23 -25.16 13.06
CA HIS A 35 -4.40 -25.57 14.19
C HIS A 35 -3.55 -26.78 13.83
N LYS A 36 -2.23 -26.54 13.74
CA LYS A 36 -1.07 -27.33 14.19
C LYS A 36 0.09 -26.81 13.34
N GLY A 37 1.04 -26.03 13.84
CA GLY A 37 1.69 -26.11 15.13
C GLY A 37 3.16 -26.34 14.84
N GLU A 38 3.92 -25.27 14.57
CA GLU A 38 5.37 -25.28 14.63
C GLU A 38 5.85 -23.93 15.17
N LYS A 39 6.70 -24.00 16.21
CA LYS A 39 7.60 -22.92 16.61
C LYS A 39 8.77 -22.87 15.62
N HIS A 40 9.62 -21.85 15.78
CA HIS A 40 10.85 -21.54 15.03
C HIS A 40 10.60 -20.65 13.81
N GLY A 41 11.30 -19.54 13.61
CA GLY A 41 12.40 -18.90 14.32
C GLY A 41 12.76 -17.65 13.53
N ASN A 42 13.28 -16.63 14.20
CA ASN A 42 13.76 -15.40 13.54
C ASN A 42 14.78 -15.75 12.45
N ALA A 43 14.39 -15.60 11.18
CA ALA A 43 15.29 -15.54 10.05
C ALA A 43 15.31 -14.11 9.54
N THR A 44 16.14 -13.29 10.18
CA THR A 44 16.50 -11.96 9.74
C THR A 44 17.44 -12.07 8.53
N GLN A 45 17.27 -11.13 7.59
CA GLN A 45 18.23 -10.63 6.60
C GLN A 45 18.48 -11.45 5.32
N ALA A 46 17.87 -10.96 4.25
CA ALA A 46 18.62 -10.62 3.05
C ALA A 46 18.08 -9.27 2.52
N GLN A 47 18.86 -8.19 2.69
CA GLN A 47 19.45 -7.41 1.58
C GLN A 47 19.86 -5.99 2.04
N GLN A 48 21.15 -5.70 1.80
CA GLN A 48 21.83 -4.39 1.75
C GLN A 48 22.20 -3.68 3.06
N MET A 49 23.35 -4.08 3.62
CA MET A 49 24.27 -3.15 4.29
C MET A 49 25.56 -3.04 3.45
N GLN A 50 25.88 -1.82 3.04
CA GLN A 50 27.07 -1.44 2.29
C GLN A 50 28.15 -1.00 3.30
N PRO A 51 29.39 -1.52 3.28
CA PRO A 51 30.38 -1.11 4.28
C PRO A 51 31.10 0.17 3.84
N GLY A 52 31.08 1.18 4.73
CA GLY A 52 31.93 2.35 4.66
C GLY A 52 33.39 2.02 4.97
N HIS A 53 34.30 2.73 4.30
CA HIS A 53 35.74 2.69 4.52
C HIS A 53 36.14 3.44 5.80
N PRO A 54 37.13 2.92 6.55
CA PRO A 54 38.06 3.77 7.27
C PRO A 54 39.53 3.44 6.96
N GLY A 55 40.36 4.49 6.92
CA GLY A 55 41.75 4.41 7.38
C GLY A 55 42.84 4.23 6.33
N VAL A 56 43.40 5.36 5.89
CA VAL A 56 44.72 5.48 5.26
C VAL A 56 45.81 5.16 6.29
N LEU A 57 46.67 4.17 6.04
CA LEU A 57 48.08 4.19 6.46
C LEU A 57 48.94 3.37 5.49
N SER A 58 49.99 4.04 5.00
CA SER A 58 51.00 3.57 4.05
C SER A 58 52.11 2.81 4.79
N GLY A 59 52.63 1.73 4.17
CA GLY A 59 53.77 0.99 4.70
C GLY A 59 54.21 -0.14 3.75
N ALA A 60 55.13 0.18 2.85
CA ALA A 60 55.74 -0.73 1.90
C ALA A 60 56.80 -1.64 2.57
N GLY A 61 56.87 -2.91 2.17
CA GLY A 61 57.93 -3.81 2.62
C GLY A 61 57.93 -5.22 2.01
N SER A 62 58.77 -5.41 0.99
CA SER A 62 59.47 -6.65 0.57
C SER A 62 58.72 -7.95 0.18
N VAL A 63 58.96 -8.34 -1.07
CA VAL A 63 58.90 -9.68 -1.72
C VAL A 63 60.37 -10.20 -1.83
N PRO A 64 60.77 -11.47 -2.15
CA PRO A 64 60.05 -12.70 -2.61
C PRO A 64 60.51 -14.06 -1.99
N LYS A 65 59.76 -15.15 -2.27
CA LYS A 65 60.16 -16.32 -3.10
C LYS A 65 59.42 -17.62 -2.70
N GLY A 66 58.91 -18.35 -3.70
CA GLY A 66 58.86 -19.82 -3.65
C GLY A 66 57.57 -20.50 -4.13
N ALA A 67 57.57 -20.92 -5.40
CA ALA A 67 56.99 -22.17 -5.96
C ALA A 67 55.50 -22.53 -5.69
N ALA A 68 54.69 -22.48 -6.74
CA ALA A 68 54.13 -23.66 -7.43
C ALA A 68 52.96 -23.20 -8.33
N GLN A 69 52.98 -23.69 -9.57
CA GLN A 69 52.04 -23.33 -10.62
C GLN A 69 51.01 -24.45 -10.77
N GLU A 70 49.73 -24.11 -10.60
CA GLU A 70 48.56 -24.94 -10.90
C GLU A 70 47.53 -24.03 -11.61
N PRO A 71 46.93 -24.43 -12.75
CA PRO A 71 45.99 -23.60 -13.47
C PRO A 71 44.57 -23.85 -12.90
N SER A 72 44.15 -23.09 -11.90
CA SER A 72 42.77 -23.14 -11.44
C SER A 72 41.87 -22.22 -12.25
N HIS A 73 40.87 -22.84 -12.86
CA HIS A 73 39.73 -22.27 -13.56
C HIS A 73 39.27 -20.92 -13.01
N GLY A 74 39.14 -19.96 -13.91
CA GLY A 74 38.44 -18.71 -13.63
C GLY A 74 36.98 -18.97 -13.25
N MET A 75 36.50 -18.19 -12.30
CA MET A 75 35.10 -17.81 -12.19
C MET A 75 35.08 -16.35 -11.78
N MET A 76 34.70 -15.51 -12.74
CA MET A 76 34.39 -14.10 -12.54
C MET A 76 33.21 -14.00 -11.57
N GLU A 77 33.47 -13.75 -10.29
CA GLU A 77 32.43 -13.42 -9.32
C GLU A 77 32.29 -11.90 -9.26
N GLY A 78 31.57 -11.38 -10.25
CA GLY A 78 31.41 -9.94 -10.49
C GLY A 78 30.92 -9.66 -11.90
N MET A 79 29.95 -10.44 -12.39
CA MET A 79 29.08 -9.98 -13.45
C MET A 79 27.73 -9.72 -12.80
N ASP A 80 27.50 -8.46 -12.50
CA ASP A 80 26.21 -7.80 -12.56
C ASP A 80 25.43 -8.46 -13.69
N MET A 81 24.50 -9.35 -13.32
CA MET A 81 23.53 -9.91 -14.25
C MET A 81 22.61 -8.75 -14.65
N GLU A 82 23.11 -7.89 -15.52
CA GLU A 82 22.30 -7.05 -16.38
C GLU A 82 21.42 -8.03 -17.13
N THR A 83 20.20 -8.18 -16.60
CA THR A 83 19.20 -9.10 -17.12
C THR A 83 19.01 -8.69 -18.58
N ASP A 84 19.48 -9.50 -19.51
CA ASP A 84 19.39 -9.22 -20.94
C ASP A 84 17.91 -9.26 -21.34
N ARG A 85 17.25 -8.11 -21.14
CA ARG A 85 15.81 -7.94 -21.33
C ARG A 85 15.42 -8.20 -22.76
N SER A 86 16.36 -8.22 -23.71
CA SER A 86 16.13 -8.40 -25.14
C SER A 86 15.53 -9.76 -25.51
N ASN A 87 15.61 -10.77 -24.62
CA ASN A 87 15.13 -12.14 -24.86
C ASN A 87 13.80 -12.52 -24.17
N MET A 88 13.19 -11.63 -23.38
CA MET A 88 11.93 -11.96 -22.70
C MET A 88 10.70 -11.79 -23.61
N PRO A 89 9.66 -12.63 -23.55
CA PRO A 89 8.43 -12.39 -24.31
C PRO A 89 7.80 -11.05 -23.91
N PHE A 90 7.16 -10.36 -24.85
CA PHE A 90 6.57 -9.02 -24.66
C PHE A 90 5.71 -8.94 -23.39
N PHE A 91 4.88 -9.95 -23.15
CA PHE A 91 4.00 -10.02 -21.98
C PHE A 91 4.76 -10.10 -20.65
N GLN A 92 5.93 -10.75 -20.61
CA GLN A 92 6.75 -10.83 -19.41
C GLN A 92 7.45 -9.50 -19.13
N ARG A 93 7.96 -8.83 -20.17
CA ARG A 93 8.49 -7.46 -20.03
C ARG A 93 7.41 -6.48 -19.59
N LEU A 94 6.21 -6.61 -20.15
CA LEU A 94 5.05 -5.78 -19.77
C LEU A 94 4.65 -6.04 -18.31
N TYR A 95 4.64 -7.30 -17.87
CA TYR A 95 4.35 -7.67 -16.49
C TYR A 95 5.39 -7.10 -15.50
N GLU A 96 6.69 -7.28 -15.78
CA GLU A 96 7.77 -6.70 -14.96
C GLU A 96 7.75 -5.16 -14.96
N TRP A 97 7.49 -4.54 -16.12
CA TRP A 97 7.35 -3.10 -16.25
C TRP A 97 6.12 -2.57 -15.50
N MET A 98 4.98 -3.26 -15.56
CA MET A 98 3.80 -2.95 -14.76
C MET A 98 4.06 -3.11 -13.26
N GLY A 99 4.83 -4.13 -12.85
CA GLY A 99 5.26 -4.30 -11.46
C GLY A 99 6.07 -3.11 -10.93
N ARG A 100 6.87 -2.46 -11.80
CA ARG A 100 7.61 -1.23 -11.46
C ARG A 100 6.74 0.03 -11.45
N PHE A 101 5.69 0.08 -12.27
CA PHE A 101 4.70 1.16 -12.27
C PHE A 101 3.63 1.02 -11.17
N HIS A 102 3.54 -0.16 -10.55
CA HIS A 102 2.55 -0.49 -9.52
C HIS A 102 2.44 0.55 -8.40
N PRO A 103 3.54 1.09 -7.82
CA PRO A 103 3.43 2.12 -6.80
C PRO A 103 2.76 3.40 -7.31
N LEU A 104 3.02 3.79 -8.56
CA LEU A 104 2.41 4.99 -9.16
C LEU A 104 0.92 4.76 -9.45
N VAL A 105 0.56 3.61 -10.05
CA VAL A 105 -0.81 3.28 -10.43
C VAL A 105 -1.70 3.03 -9.20
N VAL A 106 -1.12 2.55 -8.10
CA VAL A 106 -1.84 2.25 -6.86
C VAL A 106 -1.84 3.43 -5.88
N HIS A 107 -0.70 4.11 -5.66
CA HIS A 107 -0.61 5.16 -4.64
C HIS A 107 -1.08 6.52 -5.15
N PHE A 108 -0.95 6.83 -6.45
CA PHE A 108 -1.39 8.12 -6.98
C PHE A 108 -2.92 8.29 -6.88
N PRO A 109 -3.76 7.33 -7.29
CA PRO A 109 -5.21 7.53 -7.22
C PRO A 109 -5.76 7.46 -5.80
N ILE A 110 -5.11 6.74 -4.88
CA ILE A 110 -5.51 6.68 -3.47
C ILE A 110 -5.33 8.04 -2.78
N ALA A 111 -4.36 8.85 -3.22
CA ALA A 111 -4.16 10.21 -2.71
C ALA A 111 -5.33 11.17 -3.00
N PHE A 112 -6.29 10.78 -3.86
CA PHE A 112 -7.48 11.58 -4.12
C PHE A 112 -8.40 11.71 -2.91
N PHE A 113 -8.46 10.74 -1.99
CA PHE A 113 -9.30 10.88 -0.79
C PHE A 113 -8.73 11.89 0.24
N PRO A 114 -7.44 11.85 0.62
CA PRO A 114 -6.83 12.91 1.42
C PRO A 114 -6.93 14.29 0.75
N ALA A 115 -6.71 14.36 -0.58
CA ALA A 115 -6.90 15.60 -1.32
C ALA A 115 -8.34 16.09 -1.25
N ALA A 116 -9.33 15.20 -1.45
CA ALA A 116 -10.75 15.54 -1.32
C ALA A 116 -11.09 16.06 0.07
N LEU A 117 -10.55 15.43 1.12
CA LEU A 117 -10.72 15.89 2.50
C LEU A 117 -10.18 17.30 2.69
N PHE A 118 -8.94 17.54 2.27
CA PHE A 118 -8.31 18.86 2.36
C PHE A 118 -9.11 19.91 1.59
N THR A 119 -9.47 19.62 0.34
CA THR A 119 -10.31 20.50 -0.50
C THR A 119 -11.67 20.76 0.14
N ALA A 120 -12.30 19.74 0.76
CA ALA A 120 -13.58 19.89 1.43
C ALA A 120 -13.51 20.76 2.69
N ILE A 121 -12.43 20.68 3.46
CA ILE A 121 -12.19 21.50 4.66
C ILE A 121 -11.92 22.96 4.25
N VAL A 122 -10.95 23.18 3.35
CA VAL A 122 -10.56 24.54 2.89
C VAL A 122 -11.73 25.21 2.15
N GLY A 123 -12.44 24.43 1.35
CA GLY A 123 -13.57 24.87 0.54
C GLY A 123 -14.92 24.85 1.23
N ARG A 124 -14.99 24.58 2.55
CA ARG A 124 -16.25 24.21 3.24
C ARG A 124 -17.38 25.23 3.07
N ARG A 125 -17.06 26.53 2.97
CA ARG A 125 -18.04 27.61 2.78
C ARG A 125 -17.99 28.27 1.40
N ARG A 126 -17.22 27.71 0.45
CA ARG A 126 -16.98 28.32 -0.87
C ARG A 126 -17.55 27.47 -1.99
N PRO A 127 -18.66 27.85 -2.65
CA PRO A 127 -19.31 27.02 -3.67
C PRO A 127 -18.39 26.48 -4.77
N ALA A 128 -17.37 27.25 -5.17
CA ALA A 128 -16.38 26.87 -6.17
C ALA A 128 -15.63 25.55 -5.89
N PHE A 129 -15.58 25.10 -4.63
CA PHE A 129 -14.89 23.87 -4.24
C PHE A 129 -15.76 22.62 -4.38
N SER A 130 -17.02 22.75 -4.82
CA SER A 130 -17.93 21.62 -4.91
C SER A 130 -17.54 20.59 -5.95
N ALA A 131 -17.35 21.05 -7.19
CA ALA A 131 -16.97 20.19 -8.29
C ALA A 131 -15.60 19.52 -8.08
N PRO A 132 -14.55 20.22 -7.58
CA PRO A 132 -13.28 19.58 -7.22
C PRO A 132 -13.42 18.45 -6.20
N VAL A 133 -14.19 18.64 -5.12
CA VAL A 133 -14.39 17.58 -4.12
C VAL A 133 -15.10 16.39 -4.74
N GLN A 134 -16.19 16.61 -5.48
CA GLN A 134 -16.90 15.52 -6.15
C GLN A 134 -15.99 14.75 -7.10
N PHE A 135 -15.23 15.46 -7.94
CA PHE A 135 -14.30 14.84 -8.88
C PHE A 135 -13.30 13.95 -8.15
N LEU A 136 -12.66 14.45 -7.09
CA LEU A 136 -11.66 13.71 -6.34
C LEU A 136 -12.26 12.46 -5.66
N VAL A 137 -13.45 12.57 -5.06
CA VAL A 137 -14.11 11.42 -4.43
C VAL A 137 -14.53 10.37 -5.44
N ILE A 138 -15.10 10.79 -6.58
CA ILE A 138 -15.53 9.88 -7.63
C ILE A 138 -14.33 9.19 -8.27
N ALA A 139 -13.29 9.94 -8.64
CA ALA A 139 -12.07 9.40 -9.21
C ALA A 139 -11.41 8.42 -8.22
N GLY A 140 -11.27 8.81 -6.95
CA GLY A 140 -10.71 7.95 -5.90
C GLY A 140 -11.51 6.66 -5.73
N GLY A 141 -12.84 6.73 -5.77
CA GLY A 141 -13.69 5.54 -5.62
C GLY A 141 -13.74 4.64 -6.85
N ILE A 142 -13.38 5.12 -8.04
CA ILE A 142 -13.19 4.27 -9.23
C ILE A 142 -11.86 3.51 -9.12
N PHE A 143 -10.78 4.19 -8.74
CA PHE A 143 -9.45 3.59 -8.71
C PHE A 143 -9.18 2.74 -7.47
N ALA A 144 -9.80 3.01 -6.32
CA ALA A 144 -9.55 2.24 -5.10
C ALA A 144 -9.90 0.75 -5.20
N PRO A 145 -11.03 0.33 -5.79
CA PRO A 145 -11.31 -1.09 -6.06
C PRO A 145 -10.29 -1.73 -7.00
N ILE A 146 -9.82 -1.00 -8.02
CA ILE A 146 -8.83 -1.48 -8.98
C ILE A 146 -7.50 -1.73 -8.25
N ALA A 147 -7.08 -0.78 -7.40
CA ALA A 147 -5.91 -0.90 -6.56
C ALA A 147 -6.01 -2.10 -5.60
N ALA A 148 -7.17 -2.29 -4.94
CA ALA A 148 -7.40 -3.41 -4.04
C ALA A 148 -7.32 -4.76 -4.78
N ALA A 149 -7.92 -4.86 -5.97
CA ALA A 149 -7.85 -6.07 -6.79
C ALA A 149 -6.41 -6.36 -7.25
N ALA A 150 -5.69 -5.33 -7.72
CA ALA A 150 -4.29 -5.47 -8.14
C ALA A 150 -3.39 -5.92 -6.98
N GLY A 151 -3.53 -5.30 -5.79
CA GLY A 151 -2.78 -5.69 -4.60
C GLY A 151 -3.11 -7.11 -4.13
N TRP A 152 -4.38 -7.52 -4.25
CA TRP A 152 -4.79 -8.89 -3.91
C TRP A 152 -4.14 -9.94 -4.82
N LEU A 153 -4.10 -9.66 -6.13
CA LEU A 153 -3.46 -10.53 -7.12
C LEU A 153 -1.95 -10.59 -6.92
N ALA A 154 -1.32 -9.46 -6.61
CA ALA A 154 0.11 -9.39 -6.35
C ALA A 154 0.54 -10.18 -5.10
N GLY A 155 -0.34 -10.27 -4.09
CA GLY A 155 -0.10 -11.08 -2.88
C GLY A 155 -0.50 -12.56 -2.99
N MET A 156 -0.83 -13.06 -4.18
CA MET A 156 -1.11 -14.49 -4.36
C MET A 156 0.17 -15.31 -4.30
N GLY A 157 0.20 -16.36 -3.48
CA GLY A 157 1.38 -17.21 -3.30
C GLY A 157 2.41 -16.69 -2.30
N SER A 158 2.14 -15.56 -1.62
CA SER A 158 2.96 -15.11 -0.50
C SER A 158 2.77 -16.01 0.72
N GLU A 159 3.85 -16.18 1.50
CA GLU A 159 3.81 -16.94 2.76
C GLU A 159 2.81 -16.34 3.76
N PRO A 160 2.19 -17.17 4.64
CA PRO A 160 1.28 -16.69 5.66
C PRO A 160 1.97 -15.75 6.65
N ASP A 161 1.62 -14.47 6.60
CA ASP A 161 2.08 -13.44 7.54
C ASP A 161 0.88 -12.62 8.07
N PRO A 162 0.76 -12.40 9.39
CA PRO A 162 -0.29 -11.57 9.97
C PRO A 162 -0.32 -10.14 9.42
N ILE A 163 0.84 -9.51 9.20
CA ILE A 163 0.90 -8.11 8.71
C ILE A 163 0.36 -8.05 7.29
N LEU A 164 0.81 -8.97 6.43
CA LEU A 164 0.27 -9.14 5.08
C LEU A 164 -1.25 -9.39 5.09
N SER A 165 -1.74 -10.20 6.01
CA SER A 165 -3.19 -10.49 6.14
C SER A 165 -3.97 -9.21 6.47
N TYR A 166 -3.53 -8.42 7.46
CA TYR A 166 -4.16 -7.15 7.79
C TYR A 166 -4.08 -6.15 6.63
N HIS A 167 -2.94 -6.05 5.96
CA HIS A 167 -2.74 -5.18 4.81
C HIS A 167 -3.70 -5.51 3.65
N ARG A 168 -3.88 -6.80 3.34
CA ARG A 168 -4.77 -7.24 2.26
C ARG A 168 -6.23 -6.91 2.56
N TRP A 169 -6.70 -7.25 3.75
CA TRP A 169 -8.08 -6.99 4.14
C TRP A 169 -8.38 -5.50 4.26
N LEU A 170 -7.48 -4.72 4.88
CA LEU A 170 -7.64 -3.27 4.95
C LEU A 170 -7.65 -2.64 3.54
N GLY A 171 -6.83 -3.14 2.61
CA GLY A 171 -6.85 -2.72 1.21
C GLY A 171 -8.21 -2.97 0.54
N VAL A 172 -8.82 -4.13 0.76
CA VAL A 172 -10.18 -4.44 0.27
C VAL A 172 -11.21 -3.49 0.89
N LEU A 173 -11.10 -3.20 2.20
CA LEU A 173 -12.00 -2.26 2.87
C LEU A 173 -11.89 -0.84 2.31
N VAL A 174 -10.67 -0.37 2.05
CA VAL A 174 -10.43 0.92 1.38
C VAL A 174 -11.02 0.93 -0.02
N GLY A 175 -10.87 -0.16 -0.78
CA GLY A 175 -11.46 -0.32 -2.11
C GLY A 175 -12.99 -0.21 -2.10
N VAL A 176 -13.64 -1.04 -1.28
CA VAL A 176 -15.11 -1.07 -1.16
C VAL A 176 -15.66 0.24 -0.58
N GLY A 177 -15.02 0.77 0.46
CA GLY A 177 -15.39 2.05 1.08
C GLY A 177 -15.20 3.22 0.11
N GLY A 178 -14.17 3.18 -0.73
CA GLY A 178 -13.93 4.17 -1.78
C GLY A 178 -15.04 4.16 -2.83
N ALA A 179 -15.41 2.99 -3.34
CA ALA A 179 -16.53 2.84 -4.28
C ALA A 179 -17.85 3.33 -3.66
N ALA A 180 -18.11 3.01 -2.40
CA ALA A 180 -19.27 3.50 -1.67
C ALA A 180 -19.30 5.02 -1.58
N LEU A 181 -18.15 5.66 -1.30
CA LEU A 181 -18.03 7.12 -1.27
C LEU A 181 -18.27 7.75 -2.65
N ALA A 182 -17.76 7.15 -3.72
CA ALA A 182 -18.05 7.62 -5.08
C ALA A 182 -19.54 7.53 -5.42
N VAL A 183 -20.21 6.42 -5.08
CA VAL A 183 -21.66 6.27 -5.28
C VAL A 183 -22.42 7.32 -4.45
N TRP A 184 -22.00 7.59 -3.21
CA TRP A 184 -22.61 8.63 -2.39
C TRP A 184 -22.43 10.01 -3.04
N ALA A 185 -21.21 10.40 -3.41
CA ALA A 185 -20.91 11.67 -4.06
C ALA A 185 -21.71 11.85 -5.36
N TRP A 186 -21.83 10.79 -6.16
CA TRP A 186 -22.62 10.79 -7.40
C TRP A 186 -24.12 10.95 -7.16
N ARG A 187 -24.68 10.22 -6.18
CA ARG A 187 -26.13 10.24 -5.89
C ARG A 187 -26.55 11.50 -5.14
N ARG A 188 -25.62 12.18 -4.47
CA ARG A 188 -25.88 13.33 -3.60
C ARG A 188 -24.83 14.41 -3.79
N PRO A 189 -24.77 15.04 -4.97
CA PRO A 189 -23.79 16.07 -5.27
C PRO A 189 -23.84 17.27 -4.30
N TRP A 190 -25.00 17.54 -3.70
CA TRP A 190 -25.18 18.62 -2.72
C TRP A 190 -24.64 18.31 -1.30
N GLU A 191 -24.23 17.07 -1.02
CA GLU A 191 -23.64 16.64 0.28
C GLU A 191 -22.10 16.55 0.24
N ASP A 192 -21.48 16.95 -0.88
CA ASP A 192 -20.03 16.94 -1.17
C ASP A 192 -19.12 17.46 -0.03
N ARG A 193 -19.57 18.46 0.73
CA ARG A 193 -18.82 19.06 1.85
C ARG A 193 -19.62 19.10 3.15
N GLY A 194 -20.67 18.28 3.22
CA GLY A 194 -21.46 18.09 4.45
C GLY A 194 -20.64 17.43 5.55
N ALA A 195 -21.09 17.57 6.80
CA ALA A 195 -20.40 16.96 7.95
C ALA A 195 -20.23 15.44 7.81
N GLY A 196 -21.20 14.76 7.19
CA GLY A 196 -21.12 13.32 6.89
C GLY A 196 -20.01 12.99 5.91
N MET A 197 -19.89 13.73 4.79
CA MET A 197 -18.85 13.49 3.80
C MET A 197 -17.46 13.79 4.37
N ILE A 198 -17.30 14.89 5.12
CA ILE A 198 -16.04 15.22 5.80
C ILE A 198 -15.64 14.10 6.77
N LEU A 199 -16.57 13.64 7.61
CA LEU A 199 -16.29 12.54 8.55
C LEU A 199 -15.86 11.27 7.80
N ALA A 200 -16.56 10.91 6.73
CA ALA A 200 -16.24 9.71 5.96
C ALA A 200 -14.88 9.82 5.26
N LEU A 201 -14.55 11.00 4.70
CA LEU A 201 -13.24 11.26 4.10
C LEU A 201 -12.11 11.27 5.14
N THR A 202 -12.36 11.74 6.37
CA THR A 202 -11.42 11.65 7.48
C THR A 202 -11.13 10.19 7.84
N VAL A 203 -12.18 9.38 8.02
CA VAL A 203 -12.03 7.94 8.32
C VAL A 203 -11.28 7.23 7.20
N MET A 204 -11.63 7.51 5.94
CA MET A 204 -10.94 6.96 4.76
C MET A 204 -9.46 7.36 4.73
N THR A 205 -9.15 8.64 4.99
CA THR A 205 -7.78 9.14 5.03
C THR A 205 -6.94 8.46 6.11
N ILE A 206 -7.50 8.23 7.30
CA ILE A 206 -6.83 7.49 8.38
C ILE A 206 -6.61 6.03 7.95
N ALA A 207 -7.61 5.37 7.36
CA ALA A 207 -7.48 4.00 6.87
C ALA A 207 -6.38 3.88 5.81
N ILE A 208 -6.26 4.85 4.90
CA ILE A 208 -5.18 4.93 3.90
C ILE A 208 -3.81 5.11 4.55
N ALA A 209 -3.70 5.95 5.59
CA ALA A 209 -2.45 6.13 6.31
C ALA A 209 -2.01 4.82 7.01
N VAL A 210 -2.94 4.10 7.64
CA VAL A 210 -2.68 2.78 8.24
C VAL A 210 -2.32 1.75 7.16
N GLN A 211 -2.99 1.77 6.01
CA GLN A 211 -2.66 0.90 4.87
C GLN A 211 -1.22 1.12 4.39
N GLY A 212 -0.79 2.39 4.30
CA GLY A 212 0.59 2.77 3.97
C GLY A 212 1.59 2.27 5.01
N PHE A 213 1.29 2.45 6.31
CA PHE A 213 2.12 1.94 7.41
C PHE A 213 2.29 0.42 7.37
N LEU A 214 1.19 -0.33 7.15
CA LEU A 214 1.26 -1.79 7.02
C LEU A 214 2.06 -2.22 5.78
N GLY A 215 1.92 -1.49 4.66
CA GLY A 215 2.70 -1.74 3.45
C GLY A 215 4.20 -1.54 3.64
N ALA A 216 4.59 -0.48 4.35
CA ALA A 216 5.97 -0.28 4.78
C ALA A 216 6.43 -1.38 5.74
N GLY A 217 5.55 -1.84 6.64
CA GLY A 217 5.79 -2.96 7.54
C GLY A 217 6.13 -4.28 6.84
N ILE A 218 5.50 -4.57 5.70
CA ILE A 218 5.79 -5.79 4.89
C ILE A 218 7.20 -5.74 4.29
N THR A 219 7.68 -4.55 3.94
CA THR A 219 8.93 -4.36 3.19
C THR A 219 10.13 -4.03 4.07
N HIS A 220 9.90 -3.34 5.19
CA HIS A 220 10.93 -2.80 6.08
C HIS A 220 10.78 -3.28 7.54
N GLY A 221 9.76 -4.09 7.85
CA GLY A 221 9.42 -4.52 9.20
C GLY A 221 8.53 -3.50 9.96
N ILE A 222 7.77 -3.95 10.96
CA ILE A 222 6.86 -3.06 11.73
C ILE A 222 7.59 -1.95 12.50
N GLU A 223 8.86 -2.19 12.77
CA GLU A 223 9.75 -1.30 13.51
C GLU A 223 10.38 -0.18 12.64
N HIS A 224 9.98 -0.06 11.37
CA HIS A 224 10.59 0.85 10.39
C HIS A 224 10.55 2.36 10.73
N LEU A 225 9.76 2.78 11.72
CA LEU A 225 9.71 4.17 12.18
C LEU A 225 10.33 4.39 13.57
N MET A 226 10.90 3.34 14.18
CA MET A 226 11.56 3.46 15.48
C MET A 226 12.96 4.08 15.29
N PHE A 227 13.33 4.99 16.20
CA PHE A 227 14.61 5.72 16.21
C PHE A 227 15.40 5.41 17.47
#